data_AF-A0A924A7U8-F1
#
_entry.id   AF-A0A924A7U8-F1
#
_cell.length_a   1.000
_cell.length_b   1.000
_cell.length_c   1.000
_cell.angle_alpha   90.00
_cell.angle_beta   90.00
_cell.angle_gamma   90.00
#
_symmetry.space_group_name_H-M   'P 1'
#
loop_
_entity.id
_entity.type
_entity.pdbx_description
1 polymer ?
#
loop_
_entity_poly.entity_id
_entity_poly.type
_entity_poly.pdbx_seq_one_letter_code
_entity_poly.pdbx_strand_id
1 'polypeptide(L)' 'MQPNQPQTISFVIDAKLLSSYDAPNAVWMAEAGVYSIKVGASSTNIQQTATFGLPKEMVVEKCHKVLAPQVEIKELSK' A
#
# COMPACT_ATOMS: atom_id res chain seq x y z
N MET A 1 26.71 -13.14 -3.93
CA MET A 1 26.76 -13.29 -2.45
C MET A 1 27.85 -14.28 -2.13
N GLN A 2 28.83 -13.95 -1.28
CA GLN A 2 29.73 -14.96 -0.76
C GLN A 2 28.94 -15.93 0.14
N PRO A 3 29.23 -17.24 0.13
CA PRO A 3 28.56 -18.17 1.02
C PRO A 3 28.62 -17.69 2.48
N ASN A 4 27.49 -17.78 3.18
CA ASN A 4 27.38 -17.60 4.64
C ASN A 4 27.69 -16.22 5.21
N GLN A 5 27.64 -15.14 4.41
CA GLN A 5 27.71 -13.78 4.95
C GLN A 5 26.32 -13.13 5.03
N PRO A 6 25.91 -12.62 6.21
CA PRO A 6 24.71 -11.81 6.31
C PRO A 6 24.88 -10.54 5.48
N GLN A 7 23.78 -10.07 4.91
CA GLN A 7 23.71 -8.81 4.17
C GLN A 7 22.53 -8.01 4.70
N THR A 8 22.73 -6.70 4.85
CA THR A 8 21.65 -5.78 5.18
C THR A 8 20.99 -5.32 3.89
N ILE A 9 19.68 -5.43 3.83
CA ILE A 9 18.85 -4.89 2.75
C ILE A 9 17.95 -3.82 3.37
N SER A 10 17.89 -2.65 2.74
CA SER A 10 17.09 -1.52 3.20
C SER A 10 16.01 -1.18 2.18
N PHE A 11 14.81 -0.95 2.66
CA PHE A 11 13.67 -0.49 1.87
C PHE A 11 13.16 0.83 2.45
N VAL A 12 12.73 1.73 1.58
CA VAL A 12 12.06 2.97 1.97
C VAL A 12 10.58 2.82 1.60
N ILE A 13 9.71 3.03 2.59
CA ILE A 13 8.26 3.03 2.39
C ILE A 13 7.81 4.49 2.44
N ASP A 14 7.25 4.98 1.33
CA ASP A 14 6.66 6.31 1.24
C ASP A 14 5.12 6.24 1.27
N ALA A 15 4.46 7.40 1.32
CA ALA A 15 3.01 7.48 1.38
C ALA A 15 2.32 6.91 0.14
N LYS A 16 2.97 6.92 -1.02
CA LYS A 16 2.41 6.40 -2.27
C LYS A 16 2.26 4.88 -2.22
N LEU A 17 3.23 4.18 -1.62
CA LEU A 17 3.17 2.73 -1.40
C LEU A 17 2.07 2.30 -0.41
N LEU A 18 1.54 3.23 0.38
CA LEU A 18 0.44 2.98 1.33
C LEU A 18 -0.93 3.31 0.75
N SER A 19 -0.98 3.97 -0.41
CA SER A 19 -2.20 4.58 -0.92
C SER A 19 -3.04 3.63 -1.78
N SER A 20 -4.36 3.78 -1.64
CA SER A 20 -5.36 3.22 -2.53
C SER A 20 -6.01 4.34 -3.33
N TYR A 21 -6.50 4.03 -4.53
CA TYR A 21 -7.21 5.00 -5.34
C TYR A 21 -8.68 5.11 -4.89
N ASP A 22 -9.07 6.30 -4.44
CA ASP A 22 -10.45 6.65 -4.14
C ASP A 22 -11.11 7.22 -5.41
N ALA A 23 -11.78 6.35 -6.16
CA ALA A 23 -12.40 6.69 -7.43
C ALA A 23 -13.51 7.78 -7.32
N PRO A 24 -14.42 7.75 -6.32
CA PRO A 24 -15.38 8.84 -6.11
C PRO A 24 -14.76 10.24 -6.01
N ASN A 25 -13.62 10.35 -5.33
CA ASN A 25 -12.93 11.62 -5.10
C ASN A 25 -11.80 11.93 -6.09
N ALA A 26 -11.41 10.96 -6.92
CA ALA A 26 -10.28 11.03 -7.86
C ALA A 26 -8.96 11.41 -7.18
N VAL A 27 -8.63 10.71 -6.09
CA VAL A 27 -7.38 10.91 -5.34
C VAL A 27 -6.71 9.58 -5.02
N TRP A 28 -5.38 9.60 -4.95
CA TRP A 28 -4.63 8.57 -4.22
C TRP A 28 -4.57 8.98 -2.75
N MET A 29 -5.04 8.11 -1.86
CA MET A 29 -5.13 8.40 -0.42
C MET A 29 -4.60 7.22 0.40
N ALA A 30 -3.87 7.53 1.46
CA ALA A 30 -3.53 6.58 2.51
C ALA A 30 -4.47 6.80 3.70
N GLU A 31 -5.22 5.77 4.09
CA GLU A 31 -6.23 5.84 5.16
C GLU A 31 -5.58 5.78 6.55
N ALA A 32 -6.20 6.41 7.54
CA ALA A 32 -5.76 6.26 8.93
C ALA A 32 -5.87 4.79 9.38
N GLY A 33 -4.88 4.30 10.13
CA GLY A 33 -4.94 2.95 10.65
C GLY A 33 -3.59 2.36 11.01
N VAL A 34 -3.59 1.06 11.32
CA VAL A 34 -2.39 0.27 11.58
C VAL A 34 -1.99 -0.45 10.30
N TYR A 35 -0.80 -0.14 9.81
CA TYR A 35 -0.21 -0.82 8.66
C TYR A 35 0.73 -1.92 9.13
N SER A 36 0.66 -3.08 8.47
CA SER A 36 1.56 -4.22 8.75
C SER A 36 2.50 -4.42 7.57
N ILE A 37 3.80 -4.32 7.84
CA ILE A 37 4.87 -4.63 6.90
C ILE A 37 5.30 -6.08 7.12
N LYS A 38 5.25 -6.89 6.06
CA LYS A 38 5.65 -8.30 6.07
C LYS A 38 6.83 -8.50 5.14
N VAL A 39 7.90 -9.11 5.64
CA VAL A 39 9.12 -9.41 4.87
C VAL A 39 9.35 -10.91 4.89
N GLY A 40 9.59 -11.50 3.73
CA GLY A 40 9.69 -12.95 3.55
C GLY A 40 10.29 -13.34 2.22
N ALA A 41 10.54 -14.64 2.04
CA ALA A 41 11.02 -15.20 0.78
C ALA A 41 9.89 -15.30 -0.28
N SER A 42 8.64 -15.23 0.16
CA SER A 42 7.44 -15.14 -0.69
C SER A 42 6.29 -14.54 0.13
N SER A 43 5.15 -14.24 -0.51
CA SER A 43 3.93 -13.81 0.18
C SER A 43 3.34 -14.87 1.12
N THR A 44 3.71 -16.14 0.95
CA THR A 44 3.30 -17.28 1.76
C THR A 44 4.35 -17.71 2.79
N ASN A 45 5.58 -17.20 2.70
CA ASN A 45 6.70 -17.52 3.59
C ASN A 45 7.28 -16.24 4.19
N ILE A 46 6.58 -15.71 5.19
CA ILE A 46 6.92 -14.48 5.91
C ILE A 46 7.87 -14.79 7.08
N GLN A 47 8.97 -14.06 7.15
CA GLN A 47 10.01 -14.25 8.17
C GLN A 47 10.04 -13.12 9.20
N GLN A 48 9.59 -11.91 8.84
CA GLN A 48 9.52 -10.77 9.74
C GLN A 48 8.23 -9.99 9.53
N THR A 49 7.68 -9.44 10.61
CA THR A 49 6.52 -8.54 10.57
C THR A 49 6.78 -7.36 11.50
N ALA A 50 6.45 -6.17 11.03
CA ALA A 50 6.44 -4.94 11.83
C ALA A 50 5.11 -4.21 11.61
N THR A 51 4.74 -3.34 12.55
CA THR A 51 3.55 -2.49 12.42
C THR A 51 3.89 -1.05 12.72
N PHE A 52 3.16 -0.13 12.10
CA PHE A 52 3.18 1.28 12.45
C PHE A 52 1.78 1.88 12.29
N GLY A 53 1.51 2.95 13.03
CA GLY A 53 0.25 3.68 12.93
C GLY A 53 0.36 4.88 12.00
N LEU A 54 -0.62 5.06 11.13
CA LEU A 54 -0.90 6.31 10.43
C LEU A 54 -2.10 6.98 11.12
N PRO A 55 -1.88 8.03 11.94
CA PRO A 55 -2.93 8.55 12.84
C PRO A 55 -4.06 9.26 12.12
N LYS A 56 -3.83 9.73 10.89
CA LYS A 56 -4.83 10.44 10.08
C LYS A 56 -4.65 10.08 8.61
N GLU A 57 -5.74 10.12 7.87
CA GLU A 57 -5.70 9.96 6.42
C GLU A 57 -4.86 11.06 5.76
N MET A 58 -4.30 10.73 4.60
CA MET A 58 -3.45 11.62 3.81
C MET A 58 -3.81 11.50 2.33
N VAL A 59 -4.22 12.61 1.73
CA VAL A 59 -4.29 12.73 0.27
C VAL A 59 -2.85 12.81 -0.26
N VAL A 60 -2.42 11.77 -0.96
CA VAL A 60 -1.07 11.64 -1.51
C VAL A 60 -0.96 12.32 -2.87
N GLU A 61 -1.99 12.17 -3.71
CA GLU A 61 -2.03 12.76 -5.04
C GLU A 61 -3.48 13.10 -5.41
N LYS A 62 -3.71 14.30 -5.96
CA LYS A 62 -4.99 14.67 -6.56
C LYS A 62 -4.94 14.40 -8.06
N CYS A 63 -5.95 13.72 -8.57
CA CYS A 63 -6.05 13.36 -9.98
C CYS A 63 -7.30 13.99 -10.62
N HIS A 64 -7.55 13.62 -11.87
CA HIS A 64 -8.75 14.00 -12.61
C HIS A 64 -9.64 12.76 -12.80
N LYS A 65 -10.95 12.97 -12.88
CA LYS A 65 -11.89 11.90 -13.24
C LYS A 65 -11.74 11.57 -14.73
N VAL A 66 -11.02 10.50 -15.02
CA VAL A 66 -10.77 10.00 -16.37
C VAL A 66 -11.13 8.51 -16.46
N LEU A 67 -11.61 8.06 -17.62
CA LEU A 67 -11.95 6.64 -17.90
C LEU A 67 -12.95 6.02 -16.90
N ALA A 68 -13.88 6.81 -16.36
CA ALA A 68 -14.95 6.28 -15.53
C ALA A 68 -15.86 5.34 -16.35
N PRO A 69 -16.37 4.24 -15.77
CA PRO A 69 -17.28 3.34 -16.45
C PRO A 69 -18.56 4.09 -16.86
N GLN A 70 -19.06 3.81 -18.07
CA GLN A 70 -20.27 4.44 -18.61
C GLN A 70 -21.56 3.78 -18.14
N VAL A 71 -21.45 2.62 -17.49
CA VAL A 71 -22.55 1.84 -16.93
C VAL A 71 -22.20 1.45 -15.50
N GLU A 72 -23.21 1.20 -14.67
CA GLU A 72 -23.01 0.75 -13.30
C GLU A 72 -22.37 -0.65 -13.29
N ILE A 73 -21.33 -0.82 -12.47
CA ILE A 73 -20.65 -2.10 -12.25
C ILE A 73 -20.84 -2.46 -10.79
N LYS A 74 -21.37 -3.66 -10.53
CA LYS A 74 -21.46 -4.20 -9.18
C LYS A 74 -20.10 -4.77 -8.78
N GLU A 75 -19.36 -4.01 -7.99
CA GLU A 75 -18.06 -4.44 -7.46
C GLU A 75 -18.23 -5.43 -6.29
N LEU A 76 -17.15 -6.16 -6.01
CA LEU A 76 -17.07 -6.98 -4.81
C LEU A 76 -16.93 -6.04 -3.61
N SER A 77 -17.91 -6.08 -2.71
CA SER A 77 -17.83 -5.40 -1.41
C SER A 77 -17.31 -6.36 -0.34
N LYS A 78 -16.77 -5.78 0.74
CA LYS A 78 -16.33 -6.52 1.93
C LYS A 78 -17.50 -7.19 2.67
#